data_AF-A0A418HJE6-F1
#
_entry.id   AF-A0A418HJE6-F1
#
_cell.length_a   1.000
_cell.length_b   1.000
_cell.length_c   1.000
_cell.angle_alpha   90.00
_cell.angle_beta   90.00
_cell.angle_gamma   90.00
#
_symmetry.space_group_name_H-M   'P 1'
#
loop_
_entity.id
_entity.type
_entity.pdbx_description
1 polymer ?
#
loop_
_entity_poly.entity_id
_entity_poly.type
_entity_poly.pdbx_seq_one_letter_code
_entity_poly.pdbx_strand_id
1 'polypeptide(L)'
;LTGVADDQGNYTIDLPDNKKFNGGESIKITSTDASGNKSDEAIVEVKDTTPPAAPTVSEVTSESTQVTGTGEPGSTVKVELPDGTELT
;
A
#
# COMPACT_ATOMS: atom_id res chain seq x y z
N LEU A 1 7.22 -21.14 -4.54
CA LEU A 1 6.44 -21.57 -3.36
C LEU A 1 5.15 -22.19 -3.87
N THR A 2 4.70 -23.29 -3.26
CA THR A 2 3.49 -24.00 -3.67
C THR A 2 2.69 -24.38 -2.43
N GLY A 3 1.37 -24.27 -2.51
CA GLY A 3 0.43 -24.82 -1.53
C GLY A 3 -0.44 -25.89 -2.21
N VAL A 4 -0.99 -26.80 -1.42
CA VAL A 4 -1.97 -27.80 -1.87
C VAL A 4 -3.34 -27.32 -1.41
N ALA A 5 -4.32 -27.32 -2.32
CA ALA A 5 -5.70 -27.03 -1.94
C ALA A 5 -6.27 -28.17 -1.11
N ASP A 6 -7.08 -27.84 -0.09
CA ASP A 6 -7.74 -28.82 0.77
C ASP A 6 -8.93 -29.53 0.06
N ASP A 7 -9.58 -30.45 0.77
CA ASP A 7 -10.73 -31.22 0.25
C ASP A 7 -11.96 -30.34 -0.08
N GLN A 8 -11.95 -29.08 0.35
CA GLN A 8 -12.97 -28.08 0.03
C GLN A 8 -12.52 -27.11 -1.08
N GLY A 9 -11.27 -27.23 -1.56
CA GLY A 9 -10.68 -26.37 -2.59
C GLY A 9 -10.02 -25.10 -2.07
N ASN A 10 -9.84 -24.93 -0.76
CA ASN A 10 -9.19 -23.74 -0.20
C ASN A 10 -7.66 -23.92 -0.12
N TYR A 11 -6.91 -22.83 -0.24
CA TYR A 11 -5.46 -22.84 -0.04
C TYR A 11 -5.00 -21.56 0.66
N THR A 12 -3.92 -21.68 1.45
CA THR A 12 -3.18 -20.56 2.03
C THR A 12 -1.71 -20.75 1.69
N ILE A 13 -1.06 -19.69 1.21
CA ILE A 13 0.35 -19.68 0.88
C ILE A 13 0.94 -18.42 1.48
N ASP A 14 1.89 -18.58 2.41
CA ASP A 14 2.58 -17.46 3.04
C ASP A 14 3.56 -16.82 2.05
N LEU A 15 3.55 -15.50 1.93
CA LEU A 15 4.54 -14.82 1.09
C LEU A 15 5.92 -14.85 1.78
N PRO A 16 7.03 -14.93 1.03
CA PRO A 16 8.35 -15.03 1.63
C PRO A 16 8.74 -13.74 2.37
N ASP A 17 9.16 -13.86 3.63
CA ASP A 17 9.47 -12.71 4.51
C ASP A 17 10.55 -11.76 3.99
N ASN A 18 11.45 -12.27 3.14
CA ASN A 18 12.51 -11.48 2.52
C ASN A 18 12.03 -10.64 1.33
N LYS A 19 10.76 -10.76 0.93
CA LYS A 19 10.14 -10.01 -0.15
C LYS A 19 9.12 -9.05 0.43
N LYS A 20 9.35 -7.76 0.21
CA LYS A 20 8.37 -6.71 0.47
C LYS A 20 7.70 -6.29 -0.83
N PHE A 21 6.41 -6.02 -0.75
CA PHE A 21 5.62 -5.44 -1.82
C PHE A 21 5.25 -4.01 -1.40
N ASN A 22 5.31 -3.07 -2.33
CA ASN A 22 5.02 -1.66 -2.07
C ASN A 22 3.66 -1.26 -2.61
N GLY A 23 2.98 -2.14 -3.36
CA GLY A 23 1.75 -1.86 -4.07
C GLY A 23 1.98 -1.61 -5.55
N GLY A 24 0.98 -1.94 -6.36
CA GLY A 24 1.03 -1.89 -7.83
C GLY A 24 1.74 -3.08 -8.48
N GLU A 25 2.43 -3.94 -7.71
CA GLU A 25 2.98 -5.17 -8.26
C GLU A 25 1.89 -6.19 -8.58
N SER A 26 2.08 -7.00 -9.62
CA SER A 26 1.16 -8.09 -9.98
C SER A 26 1.68 -9.45 -9.51
N ILE A 27 0.83 -10.22 -8.82
CA ILE A 27 1.08 -11.62 -8.44
C ILE A 27 0.29 -12.52 -9.38
N LYS A 28 0.96 -13.55 -9.93
CA LYS A 28 0.37 -14.57 -10.79
C LYS A 28 0.18 -15.87 -10.04
N ILE A 29 -1.01 -16.46 -10.16
CA ILE A 29 -1.39 -17.71 -9.52
C ILE A 29 -1.88 -18.70 -10.57
N THR A 30 -1.42 -19.94 -10.48
CA THR A 30 -1.87 -21.05 -11.33
C THR A 30 -2.03 -22.29 -10.47
N SER A 31 -2.98 -23.17 -10.81
CA SER A 31 -3.10 -24.50 -10.22
C SER A 31 -2.73 -25.58 -11.23
N THR A 32 -2.40 -26.77 -10.73
CA THR A 32 -2.15 -27.95 -11.57
C THR A 32 -2.82 -29.15 -10.91
N ASP A 33 -3.62 -29.89 -11.67
CA ASP A 33 -4.32 -31.06 -11.17
C ASP A 33 -3.42 -32.31 -11.08
N ALA A 34 -3.93 -33.41 -10.52
CA ALA A 34 -3.19 -34.66 -10.35
C ALA A 34 -2.82 -35.34 -11.68
N SER A 35 -3.49 -34.98 -12.79
CA SER A 35 -3.18 -35.47 -14.14
C SER A 35 -2.18 -34.58 -14.87
N GLY A 36 -1.75 -33.46 -14.26
CA GLY A 36 -0.79 -32.51 -14.80
C GLY A 36 -1.40 -31.40 -15.66
N ASN A 37 -2.73 -31.24 -15.68
CA ASN A 37 -3.35 -30.13 -16.42
C ASN A 37 -3.19 -28.83 -15.62
N LYS A 38 -2.68 -27.78 -16.28
CA LYS A 38 -2.47 -26.47 -15.68
C LYS A 38 -3.63 -25.51 -16.00
N SER A 39 -4.05 -24.72 -15.02
CA SER A 39 -5.03 -23.64 -15.22
C SER A 39 -4.47 -22.46 -16.03
N ASP A 40 -5.37 -21.60 -16.50
CA ASP A 40 -5.01 -20.23 -16.89
C ASP A 40 -4.47 -19.44 -15.67
N GLU A 41 -3.81 -18.31 -15.93
CA GLU A 41 -3.28 -17.43 -14.90
C GLU A 41 -4.38 -16.57 -14.26
N ALA A 42 -4.46 -16.59 -12.93
CA ALA A 42 -5.12 -15.54 -12.16
C ALA A 42 -4.09 -14.46 -11.80
N ILE A 43 -4.44 -13.19 -11.99
CA ILE A 43 -3.57 -12.05 -11.69
C ILE A 43 -4.24 -11.20 -10.61
N VAL A 44 -3.49 -10.90 -9.54
CA VAL A 44 -3.92 -10.00 -8.46
C VAL A 44 -2.91 -8.88 -8.32
N GLU A 45 -3.39 -7.65 -8.25
CA GLU A 45 -2.57 -6.48 -7.96
C GLU A 45 -2.41 -6.34 -6.44
N VAL A 46 -1.17 -6.13 -6.00
CA VAL A 46 -0.90 -5.81 -4.60
C VAL A 46 -1.39 -4.40 -4.33
N LYS A 47 -2.31 -4.26 -3.38
CA LYS A 47 -2.79 -2.96 -2.95
C LYS A 47 -1.74 -2.27 -2.09
N ASP A 48 -1.40 -1.03 -2.43
CA ASP A 48 -0.65 -0.18 -1.51
C ASP A 48 -1.52 0.20 -0.31
N THR A 49 -1.05 -0.12 0.88
CA THR A 49 -1.69 0.25 2.16
C THR A 49 -0.75 1.05 3.06
N THR A 50 0.39 1.49 2.54
CA THR A 50 1.39 2.27 3.28
C THR A 50 0.94 3.73 3.29
N PRO A 51 0.64 4.32 4.46
CA PRO A 51 0.34 5.74 4.51
C PRO A 51 1.59 6.57 4.20
N PRO A 52 1.42 7.80 3.68
CA PRO A 52 2.55 8.70 3.50
C PRO A 52 3.16 9.08 4.85
N ALA A 53 4.44 9.44 4.84
CA ALA A 53 5.10 9.95 6.04
C ALA A 53 4.44 11.27 6.51
N ALA A 54 4.32 11.45 7.82
CA ALA A 54 3.81 12.69 8.39
C ALA A 54 4.69 13.87 7.96
N PRO A 55 4.10 15.02 7.56
CA PRO A 55 4.87 16.19 7.19
C PRO A 55 5.59 16.77 8.42
N THR A 56 6.72 17.41 8.19
CA THR A 56 7.38 18.26 9.20
C THR A 56 6.97 19.71 8.99
N VAL A 57 6.98 20.50 10.06
CA VAL A 57 6.60 21.91 10.03
C VAL A 57 7.68 22.73 10.72
N SER A 58 8.10 23.83 10.08
CA SER A 58 8.99 24.81 10.68
C SER A 58 8.27 25.60 11.78
N GLU A 59 9.00 26.28 12.65
CA GLU A 59 8.38 27.13 13.68
C GLU A 59 7.44 28.17 13.04
N VAL A 60 6.25 28.31 13.63
CA VAL A 60 5.24 29.31 13.26
C VAL A 60 5.05 30.25 14.45
N THR A 61 5.21 31.54 14.20
CA THR A 61 5.07 32.62 15.19
C THR A 61 3.89 33.54 14.86
N SER A 62 3.53 34.46 15.75
CA SER A 62 2.47 35.46 15.49
C SER A 62 2.77 36.38 14.29
N GLU A 63 4.04 36.51 13.92
CA GLU A 63 4.49 37.33 12.78
C GLU A 63 4.61 36.51 11.49
N SER A 64 4.38 35.20 11.55
CA SER A 64 4.50 34.32 10.38
C SER A 64 3.34 34.52 9.43
N THR A 65 3.66 34.66 8.14
CA THR A 65 2.68 34.82 7.06
C THR A 65 2.55 33.57 6.18
N GLN A 66 3.31 32.51 6.50
CA GLN A 66 3.33 31.25 5.76
C GLN A 66 3.66 30.09 6.70
N VAL A 67 3.16 28.90 6.37
CA VAL A 67 3.56 27.62 6.97
C VAL A 67 4.49 26.92 5.99
N THR A 68 5.70 26.57 6.42
CA THR A 68 6.69 25.85 5.61
C THR A 68 7.09 24.55 6.25
N GLY A 69 7.41 23.54 5.44
CA GLY A 69 7.67 22.20 5.91
C GLY A 69 8.18 21.28 4.81
N THR A 70 8.35 20.01 5.15
CA THR A 70 8.63 18.95 4.17
C THR A 70 7.57 17.85 4.29
N GLY A 71 7.25 17.20 3.18
CA GLY A 71 6.34 16.07 3.11
C GLY A 71 6.76 15.12 2.00
N GLU A 72 6.09 13.97 1.92
CA GLU A 72 6.38 13.00 0.87
C GLU A 72 6.03 13.56 -0.52
N PRO A 73 6.90 13.45 -1.54
CA PRO A 73 6.61 13.95 -2.88
C PRO A 73 5.30 13.40 -3.45
N GLY A 74 4.44 14.27 -3.96
CA GLY A 74 3.14 13.90 -4.52
C GLY A 74 2.02 13.69 -3.49
N SER A 75 2.32 13.69 -2.19
CA SER A 75 1.30 13.73 -1.14
C SER A 75 0.63 15.11 -1.07
N THR A 76 -0.61 15.15 -0.60
CA THR A 76 -1.34 16.40 -0.37
C THR A 76 -1.17 16.83 1.08
N VAL A 77 -0.75 18.08 1.29
CA VAL A 77 -0.67 18.69 2.63
C VAL A 77 -1.91 19.55 2.85
N LYS A 78 -2.57 19.38 4.01
CA LYS A 78 -3.68 20.21 4.47
C LYS A 78 -3.26 20.99 5.71
N VAL A 79 -3.72 22.24 5.81
CA VAL A 79 -3.50 23.09 6.98
C VAL A 79 -4.87 23.50 7.54
N GLU A 80 -5.10 23.24 8.81
CA GLU A 80 -6.29 23.66 9.54
C GLU A 80 -5.89 24.71 10.58
N LEU A 81 -6.60 25.84 10.60
CA LEU A 81 -6.40 26.92 11.56
C LEU A 81 -7.07 26.58 12.91
N PRO A 82 -6.70 27.26 14.02
CA PRO A 82 -7.29 27.00 15.34
C PRO A 82 -8.81 27.20 15.42
N ASP A 83 -9.41 27.96 14.49
CA ASP A 83 -10.86 28.14 14.38
C ASP A 83 -11.56 27.05 13.53
N GLY A 84 -10.81 26.06 13.04
CA GLY A 84 -11.28 24.95 12.21
C GLY A 84 -11.32 25.25 10.71
N THR A 85 -10.85 26.43 10.27
CA THR A 85 -10.80 26.76 8.84
C THR A 85 -9.69 25.96 8.14
N GLU A 86 -10.03 25.16 7.12
CA GLU A 86 -9.03 24.56 6.22
C GLU A 86 -8.53 25.63 5.22
N LEU A 87 -7.22 25.78 5.10
CA LEU A 87 -6.62 26.57 4.03
C LEU A 87 -6.65 25.75 2.73
N THR A 88 -7.37 26.25 1.72
CA THR A 88 -7.46 25.67 0.37
C THR A 88 -6.52 26.35 -0.61
#